data_AF-K2EZ81-F1
#
_entry.id   AF-K2EZ81-F1
#
_cell.length_a   1.000
_cell.length_b   1.000
_cell.length_c   1.000
_cell.angle_alpha   90.00
_cell.angle_beta   90.00
_cell.angle_gamma   90.00
#
_symmetry.space_group_name_H-M   'P 1'
#
loop_
_entity.id
_entity.type
_entity.pdbx_description
1 polymer ?
#
loop_
_entity_poly.entity_id
_entity_poly.type
_entity_poly.pdbx_seq_one_letter_code
_entity_poly.pdbx_strand_id
1 'polypeptide(L)'
;MKKICTGHVMFFNRKNERSGVLFQGRFKSVHIDSNDLLLYISAYVNCNNQIHAMGDFAKYPWCSFSEYMGDSSIGCQKDVIVNQFKNVEEYKTFCLEKVVGMKERKEMEKYGIED
;
A
#
# COMPACT_ATOMS: atom_id res chain seq x y z
N MET A 1 -0.70 4.74 -16.33
CA MET A 1 0.68 4.54 -15.82
C MET A 1 1.81 4.95 -16.77
N LYS A 2 1.71 4.79 -18.11
CA LYS A 2 2.78 5.14 -19.06
C LYS A 2 3.39 6.53 -18.83
N LYS A 3 2.57 7.59 -18.73
CA LYS A 3 3.06 8.97 -18.52
C LYS A 3 3.91 9.11 -17.24
N ILE A 4 3.41 8.64 -16.11
CA ILE A 4 4.10 8.76 -14.80
C ILE A 4 5.38 7.93 -14.79
N CYS A 5 5.30 6.65 -15.17
CA CYS A 5 6.46 5.76 -15.18
C CYS A 5 7.54 6.24 -16.16
N THR A 6 7.18 6.57 -17.39
CA THR A 6 8.15 7.08 -18.38
C THR A 6 8.75 8.40 -17.94
N GLY A 7 7.94 9.35 -17.45
CA GLY A 7 8.44 10.62 -16.94
C GLY A 7 9.45 10.44 -15.80
N HIS A 8 9.14 9.55 -14.85
CA HIS A 8 10.04 9.25 -13.74
C HIS A 8 11.32 8.54 -14.20
N VAL A 9 11.23 7.56 -15.09
CA VAL A 9 12.41 6.88 -15.68
C VAL A 9 13.32 7.89 -16.37
N MET A 10 12.76 8.77 -17.20
CA MET A 10 13.53 9.79 -17.92
C MET A 10 14.24 10.75 -16.95
N PHE A 11 13.52 11.22 -15.93
CA PHE A 11 14.11 12.06 -14.88
C PHE A 11 15.23 11.34 -14.13
N PHE A 12 15.00 10.13 -13.65
CA PHE A 12 15.96 9.34 -12.89
C PHE A 12 17.22 9.05 -13.70
N ASN A 13 17.06 8.62 -14.95
CA ASN A 13 18.16 8.32 -15.86
C ASN A 13 19.00 9.57 -16.14
N ARG A 14 18.36 10.71 -16.44
CA ARG A 14 19.07 11.98 -16.67
C ARG A 14 19.82 12.45 -15.42
N LYS A 15 19.21 12.32 -14.24
CA LYS A 15 19.81 12.75 -12.97
C LYS A 15 21.06 11.93 -12.59
N ASN A 16 21.10 10.66 -12.96
CA ASN A 16 22.16 9.73 -12.56
C ASN A 16 23.05 9.29 -13.74
N GLU A 17 23.00 10.02 -14.88
CA GLU A 17 23.78 9.71 -16.10
C GLU A 17 23.66 8.25 -16.56
N ARG A 18 22.47 7.66 -16.36
CA ARG A 18 22.14 6.26 -16.68
C ARG A 18 21.29 6.18 -17.94
N SER A 19 21.31 5.02 -18.59
CA SER A 19 20.34 4.63 -19.63
C SER A 19 19.60 3.33 -19.28
N GLY A 20 18.48 3.08 -19.94
CA GLY A 20 17.72 1.83 -19.82
C GLY A 20 16.49 1.90 -18.92
N VAL A 21 15.92 0.73 -18.63
CA VAL A 21 14.67 0.57 -17.88
C VAL A 21 14.89 0.74 -16.37
N LEU A 22 13.90 1.29 -15.66
CA LEU A 22 13.89 1.38 -14.19
C LEU A 22 12.86 0.44 -13.55
N PHE A 23 11.67 0.33 -14.15
CA PHE A 23 10.59 -0.54 -13.67
C PHE A 23 10.67 -1.93 -14.28
N GLN A 24 10.40 -2.96 -13.48
CA GLN A 24 10.40 -4.36 -13.91
C GLN A 24 9.06 -4.73 -14.58
N GLY A 25 8.92 -4.37 -15.85
CA GLY A 25 7.76 -4.74 -16.68
C GLY A 25 6.59 -3.77 -16.63
N ARG A 26 5.41 -4.25 -17.05
CA ARG A 26 4.18 -3.45 -17.13
C ARG A 26 3.53 -3.34 -15.75
N PHE A 27 2.97 -2.17 -15.47
CA PHE A 27 2.12 -1.99 -14.28
C PHE A 27 0.92 -2.95 -14.35
N LYS A 28 0.63 -3.62 -13.23
CA LYS A 28 -0.50 -4.52 -13.06
C LYS A 28 -1.69 -3.77 -12.48
N SER A 29 -2.89 -4.09 -12.92
CA SER A 29 -4.14 -3.52 -12.41
C SER A 29 -5.20 -4.59 -12.29
N VAL A 30 -5.97 -4.54 -11.20
CA VAL A 30 -7.12 -5.42 -10.95
C VAL A 30 -8.32 -4.53 -10.62
N HIS A 31 -9.49 -4.89 -11.14
CA HIS A 31 -10.72 -4.18 -10.82
C HIS A 31 -11.19 -4.59 -9.42
N ILE A 32 -11.53 -3.60 -8.59
CA ILE A 32 -12.12 -3.84 -7.27
C ILE A 32 -13.64 -3.79 -7.46
N ASP A 33 -14.29 -4.94 -7.32
CA ASP A 33 -15.72 -5.15 -7.58
C ASP A 33 -16.54 -5.33 -6.30
N SER A 34 -15.89 -5.41 -5.14
CA SER A 34 -16.52 -5.64 -3.85
C SER A 34 -15.96 -4.73 -2.77
N ASN A 35 -16.83 -4.40 -1.82
CA ASN A 35 -16.45 -3.55 -0.69
C ASN A 35 -15.44 -4.24 0.24
N ASP A 36 -15.58 -5.54 0.45
CA ASP A 36 -14.63 -6.31 1.27
C ASP A 36 -13.21 -6.26 0.68
N LEU A 37 -13.09 -6.34 -0.66
CA LEU A 37 -11.82 -6.18 -1.34
C LEU A 37 -11.29 -4.74 -1.24
N LEU A 38 -12.15 -3.74 -1.35
CA LEU A 38 -11.78 -2.33 -1.16
C LEU A 38 -11.14 -2.10 0.22
N LEU A 39 -11.82 -2.56 1.29
CA LEU A 39 -11.34 -2.43 2.67
C LEU A 39 -10.05 -3.26 2.88
N TYR A 40 -10.00 -4.48 2.35
CA TYR A 40 -8.80 -5.31 2.44
C TYR A 40 -7.58 -4.64 1.79
N ILE A 41 -7.75 -4.05 0.59
CA ILE A 41 -6.68 -3.37 -0.14
C ILE A 41 -6.28 -2.07 0.56
N SER A 42 -7.20 -1.35 1.20
CA SER A 42 -6.84 -0.15 1.97
C SER A 42 -5.92 -0.48 3.14
N ALA A 43 -6.17 -1.59 3.85
CA ALA A 43 -5.29 -2.09 4.88
C ALA A 43 -3.93 -2.53 4.30
N TYR A 44 -3.94 -3.27 3.19
CA TYR A 44 -2.72 -3.70 2.50
C TYR A 44 -1.82 -2.51 2.13
N VAL A 45 -2.36 -1.49 1.46
CA VAL A 45 -1.58 -0.32 1.01
C VAL A 45 -1.02 0.47 2.19
N ASN A 46 -1.84 0.72 3.21
CA ASN A 46 -1.43 1.55 4.34
C ASN A 46 -0.46 0.83 5.30
N CYS A 47 -0.52 -0.49 5.37
CA CYS A 47 0.23 -1.27 6.35
C CYS A 47 1.29 -2.19 5.72
N ASN A 48 1.59 -2.03 4.43
CA ASN A 48 2.56 -2.87 3.74
C ASN A 48 3.95 -2.83 4.39
N ASN A 49 4.32 -1.69 4.97
CA ASN A 49 5.57 -1.55 5.72
C ASN A 49 5.65 -2.57 6.87
N GLN A 50 4.55 -2.85 7.56
CA GLN A 50 4.50 -3.85 8.62
C GLN A 50 4.65 -5.28 8.08
N ILE A 51 4.04 -5.58 6.93
CA ILE A 51 4.16 -6.90 6.25
C ILE A 51 5.61 -7.19 5.86
N HIS A 52 6.41 -6.15 5.61
CA HIS A 52 7.82 -6.25 5.24
C HIS A 52 8.80 -5.90 6.39
N ALA A 53 8.30 -5.78 7.64
CA ALA A 53 9.09 -5.42 8.82
C ALA A 53 9.92 -4.13 8.63
N MET A 54 9.35 -3.13 7.94
CA MET A 54 9.98 -1.85 7.65
C MET A 54 9.45 -0.74 8.56
N GLY A 55 10.29 -0.32 9.51
CA GLY A 55 10.05 0.86 10.34
C GLY A 55 8.84 0.78 11.28
N ASP A 56 8.64 1.86 12.02
CA ASP A 56 7.46 2.03 12.89
C ASP A 56 6.23 2.36 12.02
N PHE A 57 5.15 1.60 12.24
CA PHE A 57 3.87 1.73 11.56
C PHE A 57 3.33 3.15 11.59
N ALA A 58 3.30 3.75 12.78
CA ALA A 58 2.67 5.05 13.00
C ALA A 58 3.48 6.20 12.39
N LYS A 59 4.75 5.97 12.08
CA LYS A 59 5.70 7.02 11.67
C LYS A 59 6.25 6.81 10.26
N TYR A 60 5.69 5.88 9.49
CA TYR A 60 6.20 5.60 8.15
C TYR A 60 5.74 6.70 7.17
N PRO A 61 6.66 7.54 6.65
CA PRO A 61 6.27 8.73 5.89
C PRO A 61 5.88 8.42 4.45
N TRP A 62 6.14 7.20 3.97
CA TRP A 62 5.94 6.81 2.57
C TRP A 62 4.61 6.08 2.32
N CYS A 63 3.63 6.23 3.22
CA CYS A 63 2.26 5.76 3.02
C CYS A 63 1.24 6.78 3.53
N SER A 64 0.00 6.62 3.12
CA SER A 64 -1.13 7.47 3.52
C SER A 64 -1.67 7.16 4.91
N PHE A 65 -1.09 6.23 5.67
CA PHE A 65 -1.69 5.78 6.93
C PHE A 65 -1.87 6.92 7.94
N SER A 66 -0.88 7.82 8.08
CA SER A 66 -0.98 8.99 8.95
C SER A 66 -2.11 9.95 8.54
N GLU A 67 -2.40 10.05 7.24
CA GLU A 67 -3.54 10.83 6.74
C GLU A 67 -4.87 10.15 7.11
N TYR A 68 -4.94 8.82 7.13
CA TYR A 68 -6.11 8.10 7.64
C TYR A 68 -6.28 8.27 9.15
N MET A 69 -5.19 8.45 9.90
CA MET A 69 -5.23 8.73 11.35
C MET A 69 -5.60 10.19 11.67
N GLY A 70 -5.55 11.09 10.68
CA GLY A 70 -5.79 12.51 10.86
C GLY A 70 -4.55 13.32 11.23
N ASP A 71 -3.36 12.72 11.19
CA ASP A 71 -2.09 13.33 11.60
C ASP A 71 -1.40 14.11 10.47
N SER A 72 -1.81 13.91 9.21
CA SER A 72 -1.23 14.59 8.05
C SER A 72 -2.23 14.74 6.89
N SER A 73 -1.84 15.51 5.87
CA SER A 73 -2.58 15.66 4.61
C SER A 73 -1.62 15.52 3.44
N ILE A 74 -1.69 14.38 2.75
CA ILE A 74 -0.87 14.02 1.57
C ILE A 74 -1.73 14.12 0.30
N GLY A 75 -3.06 14.27 0.45
CA GLY A 75 -4.02 14.44 -0.65
C GLY A 75 -4.77 13.15 -1.01
N CYS A 76 -4.93 12.23 -0.06
CA CYS A 76 -5.64 10.96 -0.28
C CYS A 76 -7.16 11.12 -0.11
N GLN A 77 -7.95 10.56 -1.05
CA GLN A 77 -9.39 10.43 -0.89
C GLN A 77 -9.72 9.21 -0.01
N LYS A 78 -9.78 9.43 1.30
CA LYS A 78 -9.96 8.38 2.32
C LYS A 78 -11.41 8.16 2.78
N ASP A 79 -12.29 9.12 2.53
CA ASP A 79 -13.64 9.16 3.11
C ASP A 79 -14.49 7.94 2.72
N VAL A 80 -14.30 7.41 1.50
CA VAL A 80 -14.98 6.19 1.02
C VAL A 80 -14.66 4.96 1.87
N ILE A 81 -13.52 4.94 2.56
CA ILE A 81 -13.10 3.87 3.46
C ILE A 81 -13.42 4.25 4.91
N VAL A 82 -12.96 5.42 5.37
CA VAL A 82 -13.03 5.82 6.79
C VAL A 82 -14.48 5.94 7.28
N ASN A 83 -15.41 6.41 6.44
CA ASN A 83 -16.82 6.57 6.81
C ASN A 83 -17.56 5.23 7.00
N GLN A 84 -16.94 4.10 6.65
CA GLN A 84 -17.50 2.77 6.88
C GLN A 84 -17.22 2.24 8.29
N PHE A 85 -16.36 2.93 9.05
CA PHE A 85 -16.00 2.60 10.43
C PHE A 85 -16.64 3.61 11.38
N LYS A 86 -16.91 3.19 12.61
CA LYS A 86 -17.44 4.05 13.68
C LYS A 86 -16.47 5.17 14.05
N ASN A 87 -15.18 4.89 13.97
CA ASN A 87 -14.11 5.84 14.26
C ASN A 87 -12.77 5.37 13.67
N VAL A 88 -11.78 6.26 13.73
CA VAL A 88 -10.42 6.03 13.25
C VAL A 88 -9.74 4.85 13.94
N GLU A 89 -10.01 4.62 15.23
CA GLU A 89 -9.40 3.52 15.97
C GLU A 89 -9.92 2.16 15.49
N GLU A 90 -11.21 2.04 15.14
CA GLU A 90 -11.77 0.81 14.56
C GLU A 90 -11.12 0.48 13.21
N TYR A 91 -10.87 1.49 12.36
CA TYR A 91 -10.12 1.30 11.11
C TYR A 91 -8.68 0.85 11.36
N LYS A 92 -8.02 1.43 12.36
CA LYS A 92 -6.65 1.05 12.75
C LYS A 92 -6.59 -0.39 13.26
N THR A 93 -7.52 -0.80 14.11
CA THR A 93 -7.64 -2.20 14.56
C THR A 93 -7.85 -3.13 13.38
N PHE A 94 -8.80 -2.81 12.49
CA PHE A 94 -9.05 -3.59 11.27
C PHE A 94 -7.77 -3.75 10.43
N CYS A 95 -7.01 -2.67 10.24
CA CYS A 95 -5.75 -2.71 9.51
C CYS A 95 -4.73 -3.68 10.15
N LEU A 96 -4.53 -3.59 11.46
CA LEU A 96 -3.57 -4.43 12.19
C LEU A 96 -3.98 -5.91 12.15
N GLU A 97 -5.27 -6.21 12.28
CA GLU A 97 -5.79 -7.58 12.15
C GLU A 97 -5.51 -8.16 10.75
N LYS A 98 -5.76 -7.39 9.68
CA LYS A 98 -5.49 -7.85 8.31
C LYS A 98 -4.00 -8.07 8.05
N VAL A 99 -3.12 -7.25 8.63
CA VAL A 99 -1.66 -7.40 8.51
C VAL A 99 -1.18 -8.74 9.06
N VAL A 100 -1.74 -9.22 10.17
CA VAL A 100 -1.37 -10.52 10.75
C VAL A 100 -1.64 -11.64 9.74
N GLY A 101 -2.85 -11.72 9.20
CA GLY A 101 -3.20 -12.73 8.19
C GLY A 101 -2.44 -12.57 6.86
N MET A 102 -2.05 -11.33 6.48
CA MET A 102 -1.18 -11.09 5.31
C MET A 102 0.24 -11.62 5.53
N LYS A 103 0.80 -11.45 6.74
CA LYS A 103 2.13 -11.99 7.10
C LYS A 103 2.12 -13.51 7.07
N GLU A 104 1.11 -14.12 7.68
CA GLU A 104 0.97 -15.58 7.71
C GLU A 104 0.91 -16.16 6.29
N ARG A 105 0.03 -15.64 5.43
CA ARG A 105 -0.05 -16.08 4.03
C ARG A 105 1.28 -15.96 3.28
N LYS A 106 1.98 -14.85 3.46
CA LYS A 106 3.28 -14.62 2.81
C LYS A 106 4.35 -15.60 3.30
N GLU A 107 4.35 -15.96 4.58
CA GLU A 107 5.23 -17.00 5.09
C GLU A 107 4.85 -18.37 4.52
N MET A 108 3.57 -18.70 4.41
CA MET A 108 3.10 -19.96 3.80
C MET A 108 3.49 -20.08 2.31
N GLU A 109 3.34 -19.02 1.54
CA GLU A 109 3.78 -18.94 0.13
C GLU A 109 5.27 -19.23 -0.02
N LYS A 110 6.10 -18.77 0.92
CA LYS A 110 7.55 -19.02 0.92
C LYS A 110 7.89 -20.51 1.09
N TYR A 111 7.05 -21.28 1.79
CA TYR A 111 7.21 -22.73 1.97
C TYR A 111 6.52 -23.55 0.87
N GLY A 112 5.90 -22.91 -0.13
CA GLY A 112 5.25 -23.59 -1.25
C GLY A 112 3.99 -24.37 -0.86
N ILE A 113 3.34 -23.98 0.24
CA ILE A 113 2.07 -24.55 0.67
C ILE A 113 0.97 -23.64 0.10
N GLU A 114 0.35 -24.06 -0.99
CA GLU A 114 -0.84 -23.41 -1.56
C GLU A 114 -2.09 -24.06 -0.94
N ASP A 115 -3.07 -23.23 -0.53
CA ASP A 115 -4.41 -23.65 -0.06
C ASP A 115 -5.30 -24.12 -1.23
#